data_AF-A0A841JEA4-F1
#
_entry.id   AF-A0A841JEA4-F1
#
_cell.length_a   1.000
_cell.length_b   1.000
_cell.length_c   1.000
_cell.angle_alpha   90.00
_cell.angle_beta   90.00
_cell.angle_gamma   90.00
#
_symmetry.space_group_name_H-M   'P 1'
#
loop_
_entity.id
_entity.type
_entity.pdbx_description
1 polymer ?
#
loop_
_entity_poly.entity_id
_entity_poly.type
_entity_poly.pdbx_seq_one_letter_code
_entity_poly.pdbx_strand_id
1 'polypeptide(L)'
;MKLSTVAKVLAKNSPEQYREAVKLCQPMLSQPAIIPAIHERIKETYPELDRTDESILFAATVYTAYAPACLLASGVDRAPNGIRQTMCKVMGWNDAPVVNYYCDLSRAYIKGPKFKEKVANILLGFQQFSVKSNQIELF
;
A
#
# COMPACT_ATOMS: atom_id res chain seq x y z
N MET A 1 18.78 3.36 -12.28
CA MET A 1 17.78 4.45 -12.31
C MET A 1 18.51 5.79 -12.12
N LYS A 2 18.41 6.75 -13.04
CA LYS A 2 19.04 8.08 -12.87
C LYS A 2 18.15 8.95 -11.99
N LEU A 3 18.65 9.43 -10.86
CA LEU A 3 17.92 10.36 -9.99
C LEU A 3 17.67 11.70 -10.72
N SER A 4 16.50 12.28 -10.51
CA SER A 4 16.20 13.64 -10.98
C SER A 4 17.14 14.65 -10.31
N THR A 5 17.32 15.81 -10.93
CA THR A 5 18.15 16.89 -10.37
C THR A 5 17.70 17.28 -8.95
N VAL A 6 16.39 17.34 -8.71
CA VAL A 6 15.81 17.63 -7.40
C VAL A 6 16.16 16.54 -6.37
N ALA A 7 16.03 15.26 -6.73
CA ALA A 7 16.37 14.15 -5.84
C ALA A 7 17.88 14.12 -5.51
N LYS A 8 18.75 14.49 -6.46
CA LYS A 8 20.20 14.62 -6.22
C LYS A 8 20.53 15.76 -5.26
N VAL A 9 19.84 16.90 -5.39
CA VAL A 9 20.02 18.06 -4.49
C VAL A 9 19.55 17.72 -3.07
N LEU A 10 18.39 17.09 -2.92
CA LEU A 10 17.89 16.61 -1.63
C LEU A 10 18.82 15.58 -0.98
N ALA A 11 19.29 14.59 -1.74
CA ALA A 11 20.23 13.59 -1.25
C ALA A 11 21.56 14.20 -0.79
N LYS A 12 21.97 15.33 -1.38
CA LYS A 12 23.21 16.05 -1.01
C LYS A 12 23.02 16.97 0.20
N ASN A 13 21.93 17.75 0.24
CA ASN A 13 21.71 18.79 1.24
C ASN A 13 21.01 18.27 2.51
N SER A 14 20.23 17.20 2.40
CA SER A 14 19.46 16.64 3.52
C SER A 14 19.41 15.10 3.40
N PRO A 15 20.56 14.42 3.54
CA PRO A 15 20.68 12.99 3.29
C PRO A 15 19.80 12.13 4.19
N GLU A 16 19.58 12.53 5.44
CA GLU A 16 18.70 11.81 6.37
C GLU A 16 17.23 11.87 5.92
N GLN A 17 16.72 13.06 5.61
CA GLN A 17 15.35 13.23 5.10
C GLN A 17 15.15 12.43 3.81
N TYR A 18 16.15 12.40 2.93
CA TYR A 18 16.11 11.61 1.71
C TYR A 18 16.03 10.10 2.01
N ARG A 19 16.82 9.58 2.97
CA ARG A 19 16.77 8.17 3.36
C ARG A 19 15.40 7.80 3.94
N GLU A 20 14.83 8.64 4.79
CA GLU A 20 13.50 8.40 5.37
C GLU A 20 12.41 8.43 4.31
N ALA A 21 12.44 9.41 3.40
CA ALA A 21 11.49 9.45 2.27
C ALA A 21 11.59 8.20 1.39
N VAL A 22 12.80 7.70 1.15
CA VAL A 22 13.02 6.45 0.39
C VAL A 22 12.44 5.25 1.13
N LYS A 23 12.62 5.14 2.45
CA LYS A 23 12.04 4.05 3.26
C LYS A 23 10.51 4.04 3.16
N LEU A 24 9.88 5.21 3.25
CA LEU A 24 8.41 5.34 3.14
C LEU A 24 7.87 4.91 1.76
N CYS A 25 8.68 5.03 0.71
CA CYS A 25 8.28 4.66 -0.65
C CYS A 25 8.59 3.20 -1.02
N GLN A 26 9.30 2.45 -0.16
CA GLN A 26 9.71 1.08 -0.46
C GLN A 26 8.59 0.07 -0.22
N PRO A 27 8.38 -0.90 -1.13
CA PRO A 27 7.49 -2.02 -0.87
C PRO A 27 7.88 -2.75 0.44
N MET A 28 6.88 -3.11 1.22
CA MET A 28 7.00 -3.90 2.44
C MET A 28 6.92 -5.40 2.15
N LEU A 29 6.13 -5.80 1.15
CA LEU A 29 5.97 -7.18 0.70
C LEU A 29 6.42 -7.32 -0.76
N SER A 30 6.91 -8.51 -1.12
CA SER A 30 7.35 -8.82 -2.49
C SER A 30 6.53 -9.92 -3.18
N GLN A 31 5.81 -10.75 -2.41
CA GLN A 31 5.13 -11.94 -2.92
C GLN A 31 3.64 -11.66 -3.19
N PRO A 32 3.17 -11.54 -4.45
CA PRO A 32 1.77 -11.23 -4.75
C PRO A 32 0.79 -12.31 -4.29
N ALA A 33 1.25 -13.54 -4.07
CA ALA A 33 0.46 -14.66 -3.56
C ALA A 33 -0.14 -14.40 -2.16
N ILE A 34 0.33 -13.39 -1.44
CA ILE A 34 -0.18 -12.98 -0.12
C ILE A 34 -1.45 -12.13 -0.23
N ILE A 35 -1.71 -11.50 -1.39
CA ILE A 35 -2.86 -10.59 -1.57
C ILE A 35 -4.22 -11.23 -1.21
N PRO A 36 -4.53 -12.48 -1.60
CA PRO A 36 -5.76 -13.14 -1.14
C PRO A 36 -5.82 -13.31 0.38
N ALA A 37 -4.68 -13.61 1.03
CA ALA A 37 -4.64 -13.75 2.48
C ALA A 37 -4.87 -12.41 3.20
N ILE A 38 -4.42 -11.29 2.62
CA ILE A 38 -4.75 -9.95 3.12
C ILE A 38 -6.26 -9.73 3.12
N HIS A 39 -6.94 -10.14 2.06
CA HIS A 39 -8.39 -9.99 1.94
C HIS A 39 -9.14 -10.84 2.98
N GLU A 40 -8.78 -12.11 3.14
CA GLU A 40 -9.37 -12.96 4.18
C GLU A 40 -9.13 -12.37 5.58
N ARG A 41 -7.92 -11.87 5.84
CA ARG A 41 -7.62 -11.24 7.13
C ARG A 41 -8.48 -10.01 7.41
N ILE A 42 -8.79 -9.21 6.39
CA ILE A 42 -9.72 -8.07 6.52
C ILE A 42 -11.11 -8.56 6.92
N LYS A 43 -11.62 -9.58 6.25
CA LYS A 43 -12.94 -10.15 6.55
C LYS A 43 -13.02 -10.78 7.94
N GLU A 44 -11.95 -11.41 8.39
CA GLU A 44 -11.86 -11.96 9.75
C GLU A 44 -11.79 -10.86 10.82
N THR A 45 -11.04 -9.78 10.56
CA THR A 45 -10.77 -8.73 11.55
C THR A 45 -11.90 -7.71 11.63
N TYR A 46 -12.57 -7.44 10.51
CA TYR A 46 -13.63 -6.44 10.37
C TYR A 46 -14.83 -7.02 9.60
N PRO A 47 -15.53 -8.04 10.14
CA PRO A 47 -16.64 -8.70 9.47
C PRO A 47 -17.86 -7.80 9.23
N GLU A 48 -17.93 -6.65 9.92
CA GLU A 48 -19.02 -5.68 9.85
C GLU A 48 -18.92 -4.69 8.69
N LEU A 49 -17.79 -4.66 7.97
CA LEU A 49 -17.59 -3.72 6.87
C LEU A 49 -18.56 -4.01 5.73
N ASP A 50 -19.11 -2.94 5.16
CA ASP A 50 -19.81 -3.06 3.89
C ASP A 50 -18.81 -3.27 2.74
N ARG A 51 -19.34 -3.58 1.56
CA ARG A 51 -18.52 -3.89 0.38
C ARG A 51 -17.61 -2.74 -0.04
N THR A 52 -18.05 -1.51 0.17
CA THR A 52 -17.30 -0.30 -0.23
C THR A 52 -16.14 -0.09 0.72
N ASP A 53 -16.38 -0.11 2.02
CA ASP A 53 -15.35 0.06 3.06
C ASP A 53 -14.32 -1.08 3.01
N GLU A 54 -14.77 -2.31 2.79
CA GLU A 54 -13.90 -3.47 2.55
C GLU A 54 -12.98 -3.23 1.34
N SER A 55 -13.54 -2.72 0.24
CA SER A 55 -12.79 -2.42 -0.99
C SER A 55 -11.75 -1.33 -0.80
N ILE A 56 -12.08 -0.28 -0.05
CA ILE A 56 -11.15 0.81 0.28
C ILE A 56 -10.05 0.29 1.21
N LEU A 57 -10.40 -0.46 2.26
CA LEU A 57 -9.41 -1.02 3.19
C LEU A 57 -8.48 -2.02 2.51
N PHE A 58 -9.01 -2.89 1.66
CA PHE A 58 -8.24 -3.84 0.88
C PHE A 58 -7.27 -3.12 -0.07
N ALA A 59 -7.76 -2.14 -0.84
CA ALA A 59 -6.91 -1.36 -1.72
C ALA A 59 -5.81 -0.61 -0.95
N ALA A 60 -6.16 0.08 0.13
CA ALA A 60 -5.19 0.78 0.97
C ALA A 60 -4.10 -0.15 1.50
N THR A 61 -4.48 -1.34 1.97
CA THR A 61 -3.56 -2.34 2.53
C THR A 61 -2.61 -2.87 1.48
N VAL A 62 -3.13 -3.28 0.31
CA VAL A 62 -2.31 -3.81 -0.78
C VAL A 62 -1.38 -2.72 -1.33
N TYR A 63 -1.86 -1.49 -1.53
CA TYR A 63 -1.00 -0.41 -2.00
C TYR A 63 0.05 -0.02 -0.98
N THR A 64 -0.27 0.02 0.31
CA THR A 64 0.73 0.24 1.38
C THR A 64 1.82 -0.83 1.34
N ALA A 65 1.44 -2.09 1.16
CA ALA A 65 2.38 -3.21 1.15
C ALA A 65 3.27 -3.27 -0.10
N TYR A 66 2.74 -3.01 -1.29
CA TYR A 66 3.45 -3.28 -2.55
C TYR A 66 3.84 -2.02 -3.34
N ALA A 67 3.18 -0.89 -3.11
CA ALA A 67 3.40 0.34 -3.87
C ALA A 67 3.06 1.61 -3.05
N PRO A 68 3.64 1.79 -1.85
CA PRO A 68 3.22 2.83 -0.91
C PRO A 68 3.35 4.26 -1.47
N ALA A 69 4.30 4.47 -2.38
CA ALA A 69 4.46 5.74 -3.10
C ALA A 69 3.16 6.22 -3.79
N CYS A 70 2.29 5.30 -4.23
CA CYS A 70 1.03 5.67 -4.88
C CYS A 70 0.04 6.35 -3.93
N LEU A 71 0.16 6.08 -2.63
CA LEU A 71 -0.67 6.69 -1.57
C LEU A 71 -0.07 8.01 -1.05
N LEU A 72 1.19 8.30 -1.35
CA LEU A 72 1.89 9.49 -0.85
C LEU A 72 1.82 10.69 -1.81
N ALA A 73 1.75 10.45 -3.12
CA ALA A 73 1.74 11.51 -4.12
C ALA A 73 0.69 11.26 -5.21
N SER A 74 0.01 12.32 -5.64
CA SER A 74 -0.84 12.32 -6.83
C SER A 74 0.00 12.19 -8.10
N GLY A 75 -0.43 11.38 -9.07
CA GLY A 75 0.29 11.15 -10.33
C GLY A 75 1.27 9.97 -10.29
N VAL A 76 1.40 9.30 -9.15
CA VAL A 76 2.07 7.99 -9.01
C VAL A 76 0.98 6.94 -8.95
N ASP A 77 0.41 6.60 -10.10
CA ASP A 77 -0.94 6.01 -10.09
C ASP A 77 -0.97 4.49 -10.23
N ARG A 78 0.18 3.80 -10.31
CA ARG A 78 0.19 2.39 -10.75
C ARG A 78 1.10 1.50 -9.92
N ALA A 79 0.47 0.64 -9.12
CA ALA A 79 1.10 -0.60 -8.68
C ALA A 79 1.47 -1.47 -9.91
N PRO A 80 2.48 -2.35 -9.80
CA PRO A 80 2.83 -3.28 -10.88
C PRO A 80 1.62 -4.07 -11.40
N ASN A 81 1.56 -4.35 -12.70
CA ASN A 81 0.40 -4.99 -13.34
C ASN A 81 -0.04 -6.30 -12.66
N GLY A 82 0.90 -7.12 -12.17
CA GLY A 82 0.59 -8.35 -11.46
C GLY A 82 -0.22 -8.13 -10.17
N ILE A 83 0.08 -7.06 -9.41
CA ILE A 83 -0.64 -6.72 -8.18
C ILE A 83 -2.09 -6.35 -8.52
N ARG A 84 -2.30 -5.48 -9.51
CA ARG A 84 -3.64 -5.01 -9.90
C ARG A 84 -4.51 -6.16 -10.42
N GLN A 85 -3.94 -7.06 -11.22
CA GLN A 85 -4.66 -8.25 -11.70
C GLN A 85 -5.09 -9.16 -10.54
N THR A 86 -4.21 -9.39 -9.56
CA THR A 86 -4.56 -10.16 -8.37
C THR A 86 -5.66 -9.49 -7.56
N MET A 87 -5.60 -8.17 -7.37
CA MET A 87 -6.67 -7.42 -6.68
C MET A 87 -8.02 -7.56 -7.40
N CYS A 88 -8.06 -7.40 -8.72
CA CYS A 88 -9.30 -7.60 -9.50
C CYS A 88 -9.85 -9.01 -9.31
N LYS A 89 -8.98 -10.03 -9.36
CA LYS A 89 -9.39 -11.43 -9.16
C LYS A 89 -9.98 -11.68 -7.77
N VAL A 90 -9.33 -11.16 -6.73
CA VAL A 90 -9.76 -11.33 -5.33
C VAL A 90 -11.10 -10.65 -5.07
N MET A 91 -11.26 -9.42 -5.59
CA MET A 91 -12.45 -8.62 -5.35
C MET A 91 -13.56 -8.78 -6.41
N GLY A 92 -13.33 -9.61 -7.43
CA GLY A 92 -14.25 -9.72 -8.57
C GLY A 92 -14.49 -8.39 -9.29
N TRP A 93 -13.49 -7.50 -9.33
CA TRP A 93 -13.59 -6.24 -10.06
C TRP A 93 -13.41 -6.47 -11.56
N ASN A 94 -14.20 -5.76 -12.37
CA ASN A 94 -14.24 -5.96 -13.82
C ASN A 94 -12.90 -5.62 -14.50
N ASP A 95 -12.19 -4.59 -14.05
CA ASP A 95 -10.99 -4.11 -14.71
C ASP A 95 -10.04 -3.28 -13.81
N ALA A 96 -8.90 -2.89 -14.39
CA ALA A 96 -7.89 -2.07 -13.73
C ALA A 96 -8.35 -0.63 -13.38
N PRO A 97 -9.22 0.06 -14.16
CA PRO A 97 -9.85 1.30 -13.74
C PRO A 97 -10.50 1.26 -12.36
N VAL A 98 -11.21 0.18 -12.01
CA VAL A 98 -11.81 0.02 -10.67
C VAL A 98 -10.74 0.02 -9.57
N VAL A 99 -9.57 -0.59 -9.83
CA VAL A 99 -8.44 -0.58 -8.88
C VAL A 99 -7.93 0.85 -8.65
N ASN A 100 -7.88 1.67 -9.69
CA ASN A 100 -7.42 3.06 -9.58
C ASN A 100 -8.44 3.90 -8.79
N TYR A 101 -9.74 3.70 -9.00
CA TYR A 101 -10.79 4.35 -8.24
C TYR A 101 -10.63 4.10 -6.73
N TYR A 102 -10.45 2.84 -6.32
CA TYR A 102 -10.23 2.52 -4.91
C TYR A 102 -8.85 2.97 -4.39
N CYS A 103 -7.84 3.07 -5.24
CA CYS A 103 -6.55 3.66 -4.88
C CYS A 103 -6.70 5.15 -4.51
N ASP A 104 -7.45 5.92 -5.31
CA ASP A 104 -7.70 7.34 -5.04
C ASP A 104 -8.49 7.54 -3.74
N LEU A 105 -9.51 6.71 -3.49
CA LEU A 105 -10.22 6.70 -2.21
C LEU A 105 -9.29 6.34 -1.04
N SER A 106 -8.48 5.28 -1.20
CA SER A 106 -7.51 4.85 -0.19
C SER A 106 -6.54 5.96 0.18
N ARG A 107 -6.07 6.75 -0.79
CA ARG A 107 -5.19 7.91 -0.60
C ARG A 107 -5.83 8.98 0.28
N ALA A 108 -7.14 9.17 0.19
CA ALA A 108 -7.87 10.09 1.06
C ALA A 108 -8.01 9.53 2.48
N TYR A 109 -8.38 8.25 2.61
CA TYR A 109 -8.67 7.60 3.89
C TYR A 109 -7.42 7.37 4.74
N ILE A 110 -6.29 7.03 4.13
CA ILE A 110 -5.04 6.71 4.86
C ILE A 110 -4.48 7.90 5.66
N LYS A 111 -4.93 9.13 5.37
CA LYS A 111 -4.61 10.33 6.14
C LYS A 111 -5.28 10.35 7.51
N GLY A 112 -6.37 9.60 7.68
CA GLY A 112 -7.08 9.46 8.95
C GLY A 112 -6.37 8.48 9.88
N PRO A 113 -6.04 8.85 11.14
CA PRO A 113 -5.26 8.00 12.05
C PRO A 113 -5.94 6.65 12.32
N LYS A 114 -7.25 6.64 12.57
CA LYS A 114 -8.01 5.40 12.80
C LYS A 114 -7.97 4.44 11.62
N PHE A 115 -8.06 4.96 10.40
CA PHE A 115 -8.02 4.12 9.21
C PHE A 115 -6.61 3.60 8.94
N LYS A 116 -5.59 4.44 9.17
CA LYS A 116 -4.19 4.03 9.12
C LYS A 116 -3.88 2.91 10.11
N GLU A 117 -4.40 2.99 11.33
CA GLU A 117 -4.29 1.92 12.34
C GLU A 117 -4.94 0.61 11.87
N LYS A 118 -6.11 0.66 11.21
CA LYS A 118 -6.71 -0.55 10.61
C LYS A 118 -5.78 -1.19 9.58
N VAL A 119 -5.18 -0.39 8.70
CA VAL A 119 -4.22 -0.89 7.70
C VAL A 119 -2.99 -1.51 8.39
N ALA A 120 -2.42 -0.83 9.39
CA ALA A 120 -1.29 -1.34 10.16
C ALA A 120 -1.62 -2.68 10.85
N ASN A 121 -2.79 -2.78 11.50
CA ASN A 121 -3.23 -4.00 12.17
C ASN A 121 -3.33 -5.20 11.23
N ILE A 122 -3.84 -4.98 10.00
CA ILE A 122 -3.87 -6.05 8.99
C ILE A 122 -2.46 -6.43 8.56
N LEU A 123 -1.61 -5.45 8.24
CA LEU A 123 -0.26 -5.70 7.74
C LEU A 123 0.63 -6.38 8.77
N LEU A 124 0.47 -6.10 10.07
CA LEU A 124 1.24 -6.74 11.14
C LEU A 124 1.09 -8.27 11.13
N GLY A 125 -0.05 -8.80 10.68
CA GLY A 125 -0.25 -10.24 10.49
C GLY A 125 0.63 -10.88 9.39
N PHE A 126 1.33 -10.05 8.60
CA PHE A 126 2.19 -10.46 7.50
C PHE A 126 3.65 -10.03 7.70
N GLN A 127 4.04 -9.60 8.90
CA GLN A 127 5.41 -9.16 9.23
C GLN A 127 6.48 -10.22 8.90
N GLN A 128 6.17 -11.50 9.06
CA GLN A 128 7.03 -12.64 8.68
C GLN A 128 7.35 -12.72 7.18
N PHE A 129 6.58 -12.05 6.33
CA PHE A 129 6.77 -11.99 4.88
C PHE A 129 7.38 -10.67 4.41
N SER A 130 7.77 -9.79 5.35
CA SER A 130 8.33 -8.48 5.03
C SER A 130 9.68 -8.60 4.30
N VAL A 131 9.91 -7.70 3.34
CA VAL A 131 11.17 -7.61 2.59
C VAL A 131 12.34 -7.20 3.49
N LYS A 132 12.06 -6.43 4.54
CA LYS A 132 13.03 -6.02 5.56
C LYS A 132 12.44 -6.21 6.95
N SER A 133 13.28 -6.65 7.89
CA SER A 133 12.91 -6.79 9.29
C SER A 133 12.28 -5.51 9.83
N ASN A 134 11.13 -5.64 10.48
CA ASN A 134 10.36 -4.61 11.19
C ASN A 134 9.83 -3.46 10.31
N GLN A 135 9.83 -3.59 8.98
CA GLN A 135 9.36 -2.52 8.10
C GLN A 135 7.86 -2.21 8.27
N ILE A 136 7.04 -3.21 8.61
CA ILE A 136 5.60 -3.00 8.84
C ILE A 136 5.35 -2.40 10.22
N GLU A 137 6.14 -2.74 11.23
CA GLU A 137 6.05 -2.15 12.58
C GLU A 137 6.36 -0.65 12.58
N LEU A 138 7.09 -0.17 11.58
CA LEU A 138 7.49 1.23 11.42
C LEU A 138 6.48 2.07 10.60
N PHE A 139 5.37 1.46 10.15
CA PHE A 139 4.33 2.13 9.38
C PHE A 139 3.36 2.91 10.28
#